data_AF-A0A2R4T9K9-F1
#
_entry.id   AF-A0A2R4T9K9-F1
#
_cell.length_a   1.000
_cell.length_b   1.000
_cell.length_c   1.000
_cell.angle_alpha   90.00
_cell.angle_beta   90.00
_cell.angle_gamma   90.00
#
_symmetry.space_group_name_H-M   'P 1'
#
loop_
_entity.id
_entity.type
_entity.pdbx_description
1 polymer ?
#
loop_
_entity_poly.entity_id
_entity_poly.type
_entity_poly.pdbx_seq_one_letter_code
_entity_poly.pdbx_strand_id
1 'polypeptide(L)'
;MYPAETIEAHRAFIARRRNARPSEEYRTPTDEEWDAFLAHFEKRKVSIGTCARAFGTPCIHEHACVRCSLLRPDPFQRARLVEIRDNLKARIKEAEREGWLGEVEGLRVSLAGAEEKLAQLDRRPAGRGVIDLGILTITSRQPQNR
;
A
#
# COMPACT_ATOMS: atom_id res chain seq x y z
N MET A 1 -1.60 -35.22 -20.56
CA MET A 1 -0.69 -34.39 -21.38
C MET A 1 -1.54 -33.72 -22.46
N TYR A 2 -1.45 -32.40 -22.64
CA TYR A 2 -2.29 -31.70 -23.63
C TYR A 2 -1.82 -31.97 -25.06
N PRO A 3 -2.72 -32.09 -26.05
CA PRO A 3 -2.36 -32.20 -27.46
C PRO A 3 -1.56 -30.99 -27.95
N ALA A 4 -0.60 -31.20 -28.85
CA ALA A 4 0.27 -30.14 -29.37
C ALA A 4 -0.54 -29.02 -30.05
N GLU A 5 -1.58 -29.38 -30.80
CA GLU A 5 -2.53 -28.47 -31.43
C GLU A 5 -3.20 -27.52 -30.42
N THR A 6 -3.49 -27.99 -29.21
CA THR A 6 -4.12 -27.18 -28.16
C THR A 6 -3.14 -26.13 -27.64
N ILE A 7 -1.88 -26.52 -27.47
CA ILE A 7 -0.80 -25.62 -27.02
C ILE A 7 -0.52 -24.56 -28.09
N GLU A 8 -0.47 -24.96 -29.36
CA GLU A 8 -0.24 -24.06 -30.50
C GLU A 8 -1.39 -23.09 -30.70
N ALA A 9 -2.63 -23.58 -30.65
CA ALA A 9 -3.83 -22.74 -30.74
C ALA A 9 -3.88 -21.69 -29.62
N HIS A 10 -3.54 -22.08 -28.39
CA HIS A 10 -3.45 -21.16 -27.26
C HIS A 10 -2.35 -20.11 -27.46
N ARG A 11 -1.15 -20.50 -27.87
CA ARG A 11 -0.05 -19.56 -28.17
C ARG A 11 -0.44 -18.57 -29.27
N ALA A 12 -1.07 -19.04 -30.34
CA ALA A 12 -1.53 -18.20 -31.43
C ALA A 12 -2.63 -17.22 -30.96
N PHE A 13 -3.53 -17.66 -30.08
CA PHE A 13 -4.53 -16.79 -29.45
C PHE A 13 -3.88 -15.68 -28.62
N ILE A 14 -2.90 -16.00 -27.77
CA ILE A 14 -2.17 -15.00 -26.98
C ILE A 14 -1.41 -14.03 -27.87
N ALA A 15 -0.73 -14.51 -28.92
CA ALA A 15 0.00 -13.67 -29.86
C ALA A 15 -0.91 -12.65 -30.57
N ARG A 16 -2.08 -13.09 -31.05
CA ARG A 16 -3.09 -12.19 -31.66
C ARG A 16 -3.54 -11.10 -30.68
N ARG A 17 -3.80 -11.46 -29.42
CA ARG A 17 -4.17 -10.48 -28.38
C ARG A 17 -3.05 -9.50 -28.07
N ARG A 18 -1.80 -9.95 -28.07
CA ARG A 18 -0.64 -9.06 -27.87
C ARG A 18 -0.48 -8.06 -29.02
N ASN A 19 -0.67 -8.50 -30.26
CA ASN A 19 -0.62 -7.63 -31.45
C ASN A 19 -1.76 -6.60 -31.50
N ALA A 20 -2.94 -6.93 -30.98
CA ALA A 20 -4.08 -6.01 -30.96
C ALA A 20 -3.98 -4.94 -29.86
N ARG A 21 -3.06 -5.09 -28.90
CA ARG A 21 -2.83 -4.09 -27.85
C ARG A 21 -1.97 -2.95 -28.38
N PRO A 22 -2.23 -1.69 -27.98
CA PRO A 22 -1.34 -0.57 -28.28
C PRO A 22 0.10 -0.88 -27.90
N SER A 23 1.05 -0.60 -28.80
CA SER A 23 2.48 -0.86 -28.58
C SER A 23 3.04 -0.10 -27.38
N GLU A 24 2.49 1.08 -27.09
CA GLU A 24 2.75 1.89 -25.88
C GLU A 24 2.69 1.06 -24.58
N GLU A 25 1.76 0.10 -24.46
CA GLU A 25 1.63 -0.72 -23.24
C GLU A 25 2.79 -1.71 -23.03
N TYR A 26 3.60 -1.97 -24.06
CA TYR A 26 4.78 -2.84 -24.00
C TYR A 26 6.10 -2.08 -24.05
N ARG A 27 6.07 -0.75 -24.03
CA ARG A 27 7.28 0.06 -23.96
C ARG A 27 8.05 -0.28 -22.69
N THR A 28 9.36 -0.45 -22.83
CA THR A 28 10.27 -0.52 -21.67
C THR A 28 10.34 0.86 -21.02
N PRO A 29 10.02 1.00 -19.70
CA PRO A 29 10.16 2.27 -19.01
C PRO A 29 11.61 2.75 -19.04
N THR A 30 11.84 4.07 -19.08
CA THR A 30 13.20 4.63 -18.96
C THR A 30 13.71 4.56 -17.53
N ASP A 31 15.01 4.75 -17.37
CA ASP A 31 15.63 4.80 -16.04
C ASP A 31 15.05 5.94 -15.19
N GLU A 32 14.73 7.11 -15.79
CA GLU A 32 14.08 8.20 -15.05
C GLU A 32 12.67 7.84 -14.58
N GLU A 33 11.91 7.10 -15.40
CA GLU A 33 10.58 6.59 -15.02
C GLU A 33 10.69 5.57 -13.88
N TRP A 34 11.71 4.72 -13.92
CA TRP A 34 12.03 3.78 -12.84
C TRP A 34 12.41 4.48 -11.54
N ASP A 35 13.29 5.48 -11.62
CA ASP A 35 13.72 6.26 -10.46
C ASP A 35 12.53 7.03 -9.86
N ALA A 36 11.68 7.62 -10.68
CA ALA A 36 10.45 8.28 -10.22
C ALA A 36 9.50 7.29 -9.52
N PHE A 37 9.35 6.08 -10.05
CA PHE A 37 8.56 5.02 -9.45
C PHE A 37 9.10 4.59 -8.09
N LEU A 38 10.40 4.36 -7.97
CA LEU A 38 11.03 3.96 -6.70
C LEU A 38 10.96 5.08 -5.66
N ALA A 39 11.32 6.31 -6.06
CA ALA A 39 11.29 7.48 -5.19
C ALA A 39 9.88 7.78 -4.66
N HIS A 40 8.82 7.41 -5.39
CA HIS A 40 7.44 7.58 -4.93
C HIS A 40 7.15 6.84 -3.62
N PHE A 41 7.73 5.66 -3.41
CA PHE A 41 7.51 4.90 -2.18
C PHE A 41 8.34 5.43 -1.00
N GLU A 42 9.55 5.93 -1.27
CA GLU A 42 10.42 6.54 -0.26
C GLU A 42 9.85 7.86 0.27
N LYS A 43 9.32 8.70 -0.62
CA LYS A 43 8.69 9.99 -0.29
C LYS A 43 7.39 9.85 0.53
N ARG A 44 6.90 8.62 0.74
CA ARG A 44 5.61 8.34 1.41
C ARG A 44 5.74 7.82 2.83
N LYS A 45 6.95 7.84 3.40
CA LYS A 45 7.14 7.75 4.85
C LYS A 45 6.58 9.01 5.50
N VAL A 46 5.66 8.81 6.43
CA VAL A 46 5.04 9.88 7.22
C VAL A 46 5.25 9.60 8.70
N SER A 47 4.94 10.58 9.54
CA SER A 47 5.27 10.58 10.97
C SER A 47 4.81 9.36 11.79
N ILE A 48 3.74 8.67 11.35
CA ILE A 48 3.13 7.53 12.05
C ILE A 48 3.04 6.26 11.18
N GLY A 49 3.67 6.24 10.01
CA GLY A 49 3.66 5.06 9.14
C GLY A 49 3.96 5.35 7.67
N THR A 50 3.33 4.58 6.79
CA THR A 50 3.55 4.68 5.34
C THR A 50 2.24 4.82 4.59
N CYS A 51 2.18 5.76 3.65
CA CYS A 51 1.04 5.93 2.76
C CYS A 51 1.06 4.86 1.66
N ALA A 52 0.06 3.97 1.62
CA ALA A 52 -0.03 2.87 0.66
C ALA A 52 -0.73 3.24 -0.66
N ARG A 53 -0.85 4.54 -0.95
CA ARG A 53 -1.50 5.03 -2.17
C ARG A 53 -0.63 4.70 -3.40
N ALA A 54 -1.26 4.34 -4.51
CA ALA A 54 -0.60 3.90 -5.74
C ALA A 54 0.29 4.99 -6.39
N PHE A 55 1.23 4.55 -7.22
CA PHE A 55 2.05 5.42 -8.09
C PHE A 55 1.17 6.31 -8.97
N GLY A 56 1.59 7.55 -9.22
CA GLY A 56 0.89 8.49 -10.11
C GLY A 56 -0.42 9.09 -9.55
N THR A 57 -0.79 8.81 -8.31
CA THR A 57 -2.01 9.39 -7.69
C THR A 57 -1.65 10.49 -6.68
N PRO A 58 -2.21 11.71 -6.82
CA PRO A 58 -1.90 12.83 -5.93
C PRO A 58 -2.39 12.55 -4.50
N CYS A 59 -1.70 13.13 -3.52
CA CYS A 59 -2.13 13.14 -2.13
C CYS A 59 -2.25 14.58 -1.67
N ILE A 60 -3.46 14.99 -1.29
CA ILE A 60 -3.74 16.34 -0.76
C ILE A 60 -3.43 16.49 0.74
N HIS A 61 -2.84 15.47 1.36
CA HIS A 61 -2.76 15.38 2.82
C HIS A 61 -1.33 15.37 3.31
N GLU A 62 -0.79 16.56 3.57
CA GLU A 62 0.46 16.77 4.31
C GLU A 62 0.27 16.51 5.83
N HIS A 63 -0.96 16.65 6.34
CA HIS A 63 -1.30 16.46 7.77
C HIS A 63 -2.47 15.50 8.07
N ALA A 64 -3.20 15.00 7.06
CA ALA A 64 -4.39 14.13 7.28
C ALA A 64 -4.08 12.64 7.41
N CYS A 65 -2.83 12.28 7.75
CA CYS A 65 -2.39 10.89 7.74
C CYS A 65 -3.21 10.01 8.70
N VAL A 66 -3.55 10.50 9.89
CA VAL A 66 -4.30 9.71 10.89
C VAL A 66 -5.73 9.37 10.43
N ARG A 67 -6.36 10.25 9.66
CA ARG A 67 -7.70 10.05 9.08
C ARG A 67 -7.69 9.24 7.79
N CYS A 68 -6.51 9.08 7.16
CA CYS A 68 -6.38 8.47 5.84
C CYS A 68 -6.55 6.94 5.92
N SER A 69 -7.53 6.38 5.19
CA SER A 69 -7.71 4.94 5.08
C SER A 69 -6.50 4.22 4.48
N LEU A 70 -5.74 4.90 3.61
CA LEU A 70 -4.55 4.36 2.96
C LEU A 70 -3.27 4.45 3.81
N LEU A 71 -3.32 5.07 5.00
CA LEU A 71 -2.19 5.00 5.93
C LEU A 71 -2.10 3.59 6.53
N ARG A 72 -0.96 2.94 6.30
CA ARG A 72 -0.55 1.73 7.02
C ARG A 72 0.27 2.17 8.24
N PRO A 73 -0.23 1.95 9.48
CA PRO A 73 0.50 2.37 10.67
C PRO A 73 1.76 1.54 10.86
N ASP A 74 2.84 2.21 11.26
CA ASP A 74 4.09 1.56 11.67
C ASP A 74 3.93 1.05 13.12
N PRO A 75 4.12 -0.26 13.39
CA PRO A 75 4.08 -0.80 14.75
C PRO A 75 5.02 -0.10 15.73
N PHE A 76 6.18 0.39 15.28
CA PHE A 76 7.11 1.12 16.14
C PHE A 76 6.59 2.51 16.56
N GLN A 77 5.59 3.05 15.84
CA GLN A 77 4.96 4.34 16.15
C GLN A 77 3.70 4.19 17.03
N ARG A 78 3.45 3.01 17.61
CA ARG A 78 2.26 2.77 18.45
C ARG A 78 2.16 3.75 19.62
N ALA A 79 3.26 4.03 20.31
CA ALA A 79 3.28 4.96 21.44
C ALA A 79 2.84 6.37 21.00
N ARG A 80 3.37 6.85 19.88
CA ARG A 80 2.97 8.13 19.28
C ARG A 80 1.49 8.19 18.89
N LEU A 81 0.92 7.10 18.38
CA LEU A 81 -0.52 7.02 18.08
C LEU A 81 -1.38 7.11 19.35
N VAL A 82 -0.91 6.53 20.47
CA VAL A 82 -1.57 6.66 21.78
C VAL A 82 -1.53 8.11 22.27
N GLU A 83 -0.38 8.77 22.17
CA GLU A 83 -0.24 10.19 22.52
C GLU A 83 -1.20 11.08 21.71
N ILE A 84 -1.28 10.85 20.39
CA ILE A 84 -2.20 11.56 19.49
C ILE A 84 -3.66 11.35 19.95
N ARG A 85 -4.06 10.12 20.24
CA ARG A 85 -5.41 9.79 20.72
C ARG A 85 -5.74 10.54 22.01
N ASP A 86 -4.83 10.53 22.97
CA ASP A 86 -5.07 11.12 24.29
C ASP A 86 -5.09 12.65 24.23
N ASN A 87 -4.24 13.25 23.38
CA ASN A 87 -4.29 14.68 23.07
C ASN A 87 -5.63 15.07 22.42
N LEU A 88 -6.12 14.30 21.45
CA LEU A 88 -7.41 14.54 20.81
C LEU A 88 -8.56 14.47 21.82
N LYS A 89 -8.54 13.51 22.75
CA LYS A 89 -9.54 13.43 23.83
C LYS A 89 -9.50 14.66 24.73
N ALA A 90 -8.32 15.16 25.09
CA ALA A 90 -8.17 16.38 25.87
C ALA A 90 -8.71 17.62 25.12
N ARG A 91 -8.38 17.76 23.83
CA ARG A 91 -8.84 18.88 22.99
C ARG A 91 -10.35 18.86 22.76
N ILE A 92 -10.97 17.68 22.64
CA ILE A 92 -12.43 17.56 22.55
C ILE A 92 -13.08 18.08 23.84
N LYS A 93 -12.59 17.66 25.02
CA LYS A 93 -13.13 18.12 26.30
C LYS A 93 -12.99 19.63 26.48
N GLU A 94 -11.87 20.19 26.02
CA GLU A 94 -11.63 21.64 26.01
C GLU A 94 -12.63 22.36 25.10
N ALA A 95 -12.75 21.94 23.84
CA ALA A 95 -13.66 22.54 22.89
C ALA A 95 -15.13 22.44 23.32
N GLU A 96 -15.53 21.33 23.97
CA GLU A 96 -16.87 21.17 24.55
C GLU A 96 -17.13 22.14 25.70
N ARG A 97 -16.15 22.36 26.59
CA ARG A 97 -16.25 23.35 27.68
C ARG A 97 -16.38 24.77 27.15
N GLU A 98 -15.60 25.12 26.13
CA GLU A 98 -15.55 26.47 25.56
C GLU A 98 -16.67 26.71 24.51
N GLY A 99 -17.48 25.70 24.20
CA GLY A 99 -18.59 25.80 23.25
C GLY A 99 -18.16 25.88 21.78
N TRP A 100 -16.96 25.43 21.43
CA TRP A 100 -16.42 25.45 20.05
C TRP A 100 -16.92 24.27 19.23
N LEU A 101 -18.23 24.23 18.96
CA LEU A 101 -18.90 23.09 18.34
C LEU A 101 -18.33 22.71 16.95
N GLY A 102 -17.90 23.69 16.15
CA GLY A 102 -17.29 23.44 14.84
C GLY A 102 -15.93 22.74 14.90
N GLU A 103 -15.16 22.93 15.97
CA GLU A 103 -13.88 22.24 16.16
C GLU A 103 -14.08 20.81 16.65
N VAL A 104 -15.10 20.58 17.50
CA VAL A 104 -15.40 19.28 18.11
C VAL A 104 -15.63 18.20 17.05
N GLU A 105 -16.39 18.50 15.98
CA GLU A 105 -16.64 17.51 14.92
C GLU A 105 -15.35 17.06 14.23
N GLY A 106 -14.50 18.01 13.83
CA GLY A 106 -13.21 17.70 13.22
C GLY A 106 -12.30 16.90 14.15
N LEU A 107 -12.28 17.22 15.44
CA LEU A 107 -11.49 16.49 16.43
C LEU A 107 -11.99 15.06 16.64
N ARG A 108 -13.31 14.85 16.67
CA ARG A 108 -13.92 13.50 16.77
C ARG A 108 -13.58 12.62 15.57
N VAL A 109 -13.57 13.17 14.35
CA VAL A 109 -13.14 12.44 13.14
C VAL A 109 -11.66 12.03 13.25
N SER A 110 -10.79 12.93 13.73
CA SER A 110 -9.38 12.60 13.98
C SER A 110 -9.23 11.50 15.03
N LEU A 111 -10.02 11.57 16.11
CA LEU A 111 -9.99 10.59 17.20
C LEU A 111 -10.38 9.20 16.69
N ALA A 112 -11.48 9.10 15.94
CA ALA A 112 -11.92 7.86 15.32
C ALA A 112 -10.82 7.27 14.42
N GLY A 113 -10.16 8.11 13.61
CA GLY A 113 -9.02 7.69 12.80
C GLY A 113 -7.87 7.13 13.65
N ALA A 114 -7.51 7.80 14.74
CA ALA A 114 -6.43 7.34 15.63
C ALA A 114 -6.76 5.99 16.30
N GLU A 115 -8.00 5.84 16.78
CA GLU A 115 -8.48 4.60 17.40
C GLU A 115 -8.53 3.45 16.39
N GLU A 116 -8.96 3.72 15.15
CA GLU A 116 -8.92 2.73 14.08
C GLU A 116 -7.49 2.27 13.78
N LYS A 117 -6.51 3.19 13.70
CA LYS A 117 -5.10 2.82 13.47
C LYS A 117 -4.53 1.98 14.61
N LEU A 118 -4.88 2.27 15.86
CA LEU A 118 -4.50 1.43 16.99
C LEU A 118 -5.12 0.03 16.88
N ALA A 119 -6.42 -0.06 16.56
CA ALA A 119 -7.08 -1.34 16.34
C ALA A 119 -6.47 -2.14 15.17
N GLN A 120 -6.01 -1.46 14.11
CA GLN A 120 -5.28 -2.10 13.00
C GLN A 120 -3.94 -2.72 13.46
N LEU A 121 -3.23 -2.03 14.37
CA LEU A 121 -2.00 -2.58 14.96
C LEU A 121 -2.31 -3.79 15.86
N ASP A 122 -3.39 -3.73 16.64
CA ASP A 122 -3.78 -4.82 17.56
C ASP A 122 -4.30 -6.06 16.81
N ARG A 123 -4.98 -5.88 15.66
CA ARG A 123 -5.43 -7.00 14.79
C ARG A 123 -4.29 -7.68 14.03
N ARG A 124 -3.11 -7.06 13.96
CA ARG A 124 -1.97 -7.61 13.22
C ARG A 124 -1.43 -8.78 14.05
N PRO A 125 -1.51 -10.04 13.57
CA PRO A 125 -0.98 -11.16 14.35
C PRO A 125 0.51 -10.91 14.58
N ALA A 126 0.95 -11.03 15.83
CA ALA A 126 2.35 -11.07 16.20
C ALA A 126 2.96 -12.31 15.52
N GLY A 127 3.47 -12.12 14.30
CA GLY A 127 3.90 -13.21 13.43
C GLY A 127 2.81 -13.66 12.45
N ARG A 128 2.66 -12.93 11.33
CA ARG A 128 2.36 -13.66 10.09
C ARG A 128 3.63 -14.46 9.79
N GLY A 129 3.61 -15.75 10.10
CA GLY A 129 4.62 -16.69 9.61
C GLY A 129 4.78 -16.47 8.10
N VAL A 130 6.01 -16.60 7.62
CA VAL A 130 6.33 -16.55 6.19
C VAL A 130 5.35 -17.49 5.49
N ILE A 131 4.43 -16.93 4.71
CA ILE A 131 3.60 -17.73 3.82
C ILE A 131 4.56 -18.10 2.69
N ASP A 132 5.07 -19.32 2.73
CA ASP A 132 5.84 -19.85 1.61
C ASP A 132 4.91 -19.95 0.41
N LEU A 133 5.04 -18.98 -0.49
CA LEU A 133 4.29 -18.93 -1.74
C LEU A 133 4.87 -19.88 -2.79
N GLY A 134 5.92 -20.65 -2.45
CA GLY A 134 6.60 -21.57 -3.33
C GLY A 134 7.23 -20.85 -4.51
N ILE A 135 8.47 -20.36 -4.37
CA ILE A 135 9.24 -19.98 -5.56
C ILE A 135 9.57 -21.26 -6.31
N LEU A 136 9.01 -21.41 -7.52
CA LEU A 136 9.41 -22.46 -8.46
C LEU A 136 10.91 -22.30 -8.73
N THR A 137 11.72 -23.19 -8.16
CA THR A 137 13.14 -23.28 -8.45
C THR A 137 13.26 -23.85 -9.86
N ILE A 138 13.47 -22.99 -10.86
CA ILE A 138 13.75 -23.43 -12.22
C ILE A 138 15.16 -24.04 -12.22
N THR A 139 15.26 -25.35 -12.01
CA THR A 139 16.49 -26.10 -12.29
C THR A 139 16.75 -26.06 -13.79
N SER A 140 17.73 -25.27 -14.21
CA SER A 140 18.28 -25.32 -15.56
C SER A 140 18.81 -26.73 -15.83
N ARG A 141 18.19 -27.44 -16.79
CA ARG A 141 18.79 -28.67 -17.34
C ARG A 141 20.02 -28.26 -18.14
N GLN A 142 21.19 -28.68 -17.67
CA GLN A 142 22.44 -28.57 -18.40
C GLN A 142 22.36 -29.42 -19.69
N PRO A 143 22.82 -28.92 -20.86
CA PRO A 143 22.79 -29.68 -22.09
C PRO A 143 23.73 -30.89 -21.99
N GLN A 144 23.20 -32.08 -22.29
CA GLN A 144 23.99 -33.29 -22.46
C GLN A 144 24.72 -33.19 -23.80
N ASN A 145 26.03 -32.93 -23.73
CA ASN A 145 26.91 -32.96 -24.90
C ASN A 145 27.07 -34.42 -25.35
N ARG A 146 26.79 -34.70 -26.62
CA ARG A 146 27.02 -35.99 -27.28
C ARG A 146 28.32 -35.96 -28.04
#